data_AF-X1NSQ2-F1
#
_entry.id   AF-X1NSQ2-F1
#
_cell.length_a   1.000
_cell.length_b   1.000
_cell.length_c   1.000
_cell.angle_alpha   90.00
_cell.angle_beta   90.00
_cell.angle_gamma   90.00
#
_symmetry.space_group_name_H-M   'P 1'
#
loop_
_entity.id
_entity.type
_entity.pdbx_description
1 polymer ?
#
loop_
_entity_poly.entity_id
_entity_poly.type
_entity_poly.pdbx_seq_one_letter_code
_entity_poly.pdbx_strand_id
1 'polypeptide(L)'
;MYPASVHTIEYLELLYWLEKMKYNGYYSLDINPYREDSVQVVRESFAWILGLRRVLDKIGYETIAQKMEKENHVAVTSLIRQMMI
;
A
#
# COMPACT_ATOMS: atom_id res chain seq x y z
N MET A 1 -13.51 0.85 10.41
CA MET A 1 -12.23 1.38 9.89
C MET A 1 -11.79 0.53 8.71
N TYR A 2 -11.37 1.15 7.61
CA TYR A 2 -10.88 0.45 6.41
C TYR A 2 -9.35 0.27 6.49
N PRO A 3 -8.78 -0.79 5.90
CA PRO A 3 -7.35 -0.99 5.82
C PRO A 3 -6.65 0.22 5.21
N ALA A 4 -5.41 0.48 5.63
CA ALA A 4 -4.57 1.59 5.18
C ALA A 4 -5.08 3.02 5.47
N SER A 5 -6.25 3.20 6.11
CA SER A 5 -6.80 4.54 6.37
C SER A 5 -6.06 5.34 7.44
N VAL A 6 -5.24 4.67 8.27
CA VAL A 6 -4.44 5.27 9.35
C VAL A 6 -2.95 5.11 9.05
N HIS A 7 -2.54 3.87 8.80
CA HIS A 7 -1.15 3.50 8.51
C HIS A 7 -0.93 3.30 7.00
N THR A 8 -1.16 4.35 6.21
CA THR A 8 -1.14 4.26 4.74
C THR A 8 0.25 3.91 4.21
N ILE A 9 1.30 4.50 4.80
CA ILE A 9 2.68 4.32 4.34
C ILE A 9 3.16 2.90 4.66
N GLU A 10 2.88 2.41 5.86
CA GLU A 10 3.23 1.05 6.28
C GLU A 10 2.48 0.01 5.47
N TYR A 11 1.22 0.29 5.12
CA TYR A 11 0.44 -0.60 4.24
C TYR A 11 1.00 -0.62 2.81
N LEU A 12 1.46 0.53 2.30
CA LEU A 12 2.14 0.61 1.00
C LEU A 12 3.45 -0.21 1.02
N GLU A 13 4.22 -0.13 2.10
CA GLU A 13 5.44 -0.94 2.29
C GLU A 13 5.13 -2.44 2.33
N LEU A 14 4.09 -2.86 3.07
CA LEU A 14 3.64 -4.26 3.09
C LEU A 14 3.36 -4.77 1.67
N LEU A 15 2.59 -4.01 0.89
CA LEU A 15 2.26 -4.37 -0.49
C LEU A 15 3.50 -4.43 -1.40
N TYR A 16 4.47 -3.54 -1.19
CA TYR A 16 5.75 -3.57 -1.91
C TYR A 16 6.49 -4.89 -1.65
N TRP A 17 6.62 -5.30 -0.38
CA TRP A 17 7.33 -6.52 -0.02
C TRP A 17 6.61 -7.78 -0.51
N LEU A 18 5.28 -7.82 -0.44
CA LEU A 18 4.50 -8.94 -0.98
C LEU A 18 4.77 -9.14 -2.48
N GLU A 19 4.87 -8.06 -3.26
CA GLU A 19 5.24 -8.13 -4.67
C GLU A 19 6.70 -8.60 -4.87
N LYS A 20 7.68 -8.00 -4.16
CA LYS A 20 9.10 -8.37 -4.31
C LYS A 20 9.37 -9.83 -3.92
N MET A 21 8.65 -10.36 -2.93
CA MET A 21 8.73 -11.76 -2.52
C MET A 21 7.94 -12.71 -3.43
N LYS A 22 7.23 -12.19 -4.44
CA LYS A 22 6.35 -12.95 -5.34
C LYS A 22 5.29 -13.75 -4.58
N TYR A 23 4.72 -13.13 -3.54
CA TYR A 23 3.65 -13.74 -2.77
C TYR A 23 2.44 -14.02 -3.68
N ASN A 24 1.96 -15.26 -3.67
CA ASN A 24 0.87 -15.73 -4.52
C ASN A 24 -0.34 -16.27 -3.72
N GLY A 25 -0.39 -15.98 -2.42
CA GLY A 25 -1.49 -16.38 -1.54
C GLY A 25 -2.64 -15.37 -1.52
N TYR A 26 -3.57 -15.58 -0.59
CA TYR A 26 -4.78 -14.76 -0.47
C TYR A 26 -4.56 -13.53 0.41
N TYR A 27 -5.22 -12.42 0.06
CA TYR A 27 -5.42 -11.29 0.97
C TYR A 27 -6.77 -11.45 1.65
N SER A 28 -6.76 -11.57 2.98
CA SER A 28 -7.97 -11.59 3.81
C SER A 28 -8.22 -10.23 4.46
N LEU A 29 -9.48 -9.84 4.54
CA LEU A 29 -9.91 -8.66 5.30
C LEU A 29 -10.38 -9.11 6.68
N ASP A 30 -9.62 -8.74 7.71
CA ASP A 30 -10.05 -8.85 9.11
C ASP A 30 -10.43 -7.46 9.61
N ILE A 31 -11.70 -7.11 9.42
CA ILE A 31 -12.25 -5.79 9.71
C ILE A 31 -13.58 -5.92 10.43
N ASN A 32 -13.87 -4.96 11.32
CA ASN A 32 -15.13 -4.92 12.05
C ASN A 32 -15.84 -3.55 11.87
N PRO A 33 -16.78 -3.44 10.93
CA PRO A 33 -17.49 -2.20 10.62
C PRO A 33 -18.66 -1.97 11.59
N TYR A 34 -18.36 -1.52 12.80
CA TYR A 34 -19.37 -1.33 13.85
C TYR A 34 -20.35 -0.18 13.62
N ARG A 35 -19.95 0.87 12.89
CA ARG A 35 -20.73 2.13 12.77
C ARG A 35 -21.12 2.46 11.33
N GLU A 36 -20.69 1.64 10.38
CA GLU A 36 -20.79 1.89 8.95
C GLU A 36 -21.45 0.71 8.23
N ASP A 37 -21.94 0.93 7.00
CA ASP A 37 -22.45 -0.15 6.16
C ASP A 37 -21.33 -1.14 5.83
N SER A 38 -21.53 -2.41 6.17
CA SER A 38 -20.49 -3.44 6.08
C SER A 38 -20.08 -3.72 4.63
N VAL A 39 -21.02 -3.68 3.69
CA VAL A 39 -20.75 -3.90 2.26
C VAL A 39 -19.93 -2.73 1.70
N GLN A 40 -20.27 -1.50 2.08
CA GLN A 40 -19.54 -0.31 1.69
C GLN A 40 -18.12 -0.33 2.25
N VAL A 41 -17.94 -0.68 3.52
CA VAL A 41 -16.59 -0.77 4.12
C VAL A 41 -15.73 -1.80 3.40
N VAL A 42 -16.29 -2.97 3.06
CA VAL A 42 -15.56 -3.99 2.29
C VAL A 42 -15.17 -3.46 0.90
N ARG A 43 -16.09 -2.79 0.19
CA ARG A 43 -15.79 -2.19 -1.13
C ARG A 43 -14.68 -1.14 -1.05
N GLU A 44 -14.75 -0.24 -0.07
CA GLU A 44 -13.71 0.77 0.15
C GLU A 44 -12.37 0.12 0.52
N SER A 45 -12.38 -0.96 1.30
CA SER A 45 -11.17 -1.71 1.64
C SER A 45 -10.45 -2.25 0.39
N PHE A 46 -11.20 -2.81 -0.56
CA PHE A 46 -10.63 -3.24 -1.85
C PHE A 46 -10.13 -2.05 -2.67
N ALA A 47 -10.87 -0.95 -2.71
CA ALA A 47 -10.47 0.26 -3.42
C ALA A 47 -9.14 0.82 -2.91
N TRP A 48 -8.95 0.83 -1.58
CA TRP A 48 -7.69 1.20 -0.92
C TRP A 48 -6.53 0.31 -1.35
N ILE A 49 -6.68 -1.02 -1.23
CA ILE A 49 -5.62 -1.98 -1.57
C ILE A 49 -5.22 -1.83 -3.05
N LEU A 50 -6.20 -1.81 -3.95
CA LEU A 50 -5.95 -1.64 -5.39
C LEU A 50 -5.36 -0.27 -5.72
N GLY A 51 -5.78 0.78 -5.01
CA GLY A 51 -5.24 2.14 -5.15
C GLY A 51 -3.75 2.20 -4.80
N LEU A 52 -3.37 1.62 -3.66
CA LEU A 52 -1.98 1.59 -3.22
C LEU A 52 -1.10 0.72 -4.13
N ARG A 53 -1.62 -0.40 -4.66
CA ARG A 53 -0.89 -1.15 -5.70
C ARG A 53 -0.63 -0.30 -6.95
N ARG A 54 -1.63 0.44 -7.43
CA ARG A 54 -1.44 1.36 -8.57
C ARG A 54 -0.41 2.46 -8.27
N VAL A 55 -0.29 2.91 -7.03
CA VAL A 55 0.76 3.85 -6.63
C VAL A 55 2.14 3.20 -6.77
N LEU A 56 2.32 1.97 -6.28
CA LEU A 56 3.56 1.21 -6.45
C LEU A 56 3.90 0.98 -7.92
N ASP A 57 2.92 0.59 -8.74
CA ASP A 57 3.08 0.38 -10.18
C ASP A 57 3.58 1.66 -10.88
N LYS A 58 3.02 2.82 -10.52
CA LYS A 58 3.44 4.12 -11.06
C LYS A 58 4.85 4.52 -10.64
N ILE A 59 5.25 4.22 -9.41
CA ILE A 59 6.62 4.50 -8.92
C ILE A 59 7.63 3.56 -9.60
N GLY A 60 7.24 2.30 -9.79
CA GLY A 60 8.09 1.23 -10.28
C GLY A 60 8.89 0.58 -9.15
N TYR A 61 8.69 -0.73 -8.97
CA TYR A 61 9.33 -1.52 -7.91
C TYR A 61 10.86 -1.48 -7.95
N GLU A 62 11.46 -1.50 -9.14
CA GLU A 62 12.92 -1.41 -9.28
C GLU A 62 13.45 -0.01 -8.99
N THR A 63 12.70 1.04 -9.30
CA THR A 63 13.05 2.43 -8.92
C THR A 63 13.11 2.57 -7.41
N ILE A 64 12.15 1.97 -6.70
CA ILE A 64 12.12 1.93 -5.23
C ILE A 64 13.34 1.18 -4.70
N ALA A 65 13.59 -0.03 -5.20
CA ALA A 65 14.71 -0.87 -4.79
C ALA A 65 16.06 -0.16 -4.94
N GLN A 66 16.30 0.47 -6.11
CA GLN A 66 17.54 1.21 -6.38
C GLN A 66 17.75 2.41 -5.44
N LYS A 67 16.67 3.09 -5.04
CA LYS A 67 16.75 4.22 -4.09
C LYS A 67 16.96 3.76 -2.66
N MET A 68 16.41 2.60 -2.28
CA MET A 68 16.65 1.97 -0.98
C MET A 68 18.10 1.49 -0.85
N GLU A 69 18.66 0.87 -1.89
CA GLU A 69 20.04 0.34 -1.90
C GLU A 69 21.10 1.43 -1.75
N LYS A 70 20.85 2.64 -2.27
CA LYS A 70 21.76 3.79 -2.14
C LYS A 70 21.70 4.46 -0.76
N GLU A 71 21.11 3.80 0.25
CA GLU A 71 20.88 4.29 1.62
C GLU A 71 20.24 5.69 1.70
N ASN A 72 19.55 6.12 0.64
CA ASN A 72 18.96 7.43 0.57
C ASN A 72 17.50 7.37 1.02
N HIS A 73 17.31 7.17 2.33
CA HIS A 73 16.00 7.12 2.97
C HIS A 73 15.16 8.38 2.71
N VAL A 74 15.82 9.54 2.58
CA VAL A 74 15.18 10.81 2.21
C VAL A 74 14.60 10.74 0.79
N ALA A 75 15.32 10.16 -0.17
CA ALA A 75 14.85 10.01 -1.54
C ALA A 75 13.67 9.04 -1.66
N VAL A 76 13.64 7.97 -0.85
CA VAL A 76 12.52 7.01 -0.82
C VAL A 76 11.26 7.68 -0.27
N THR A 77 11.36 8.34 0.88
CA THR A 77 10.21 9.02 1.50
C THR A 77 9.70 10.19 0.66
N SER A 78 10.60 10.96 0.03
CA SER A 78 10.23 12.04 -0.90
C SER A 78 9.49 11.52 -2.13
N LEU A 79 9.92 10.39 -2.68
CA LEU A 79 9.26 9.75 -3.83
C LEU A 79 7.85 9.27 -3.47
N ILE A 80 7.70 8.60 -2.33
CA ILE A 80 6.40 8.15 -1.83
C ILE A 80 5.47 9.35 -1.64
N ARG A 81 5.95 10.42 -0.98
CA ARG A 81 5.17 11.65 -0.80
C ARG A 81 4.72 12.29 -2.12
N GLN A 82 5.62 12.39 -3.11
CA GLN A 82 5.30 12.99 -4.41
C GLN A 82 4.19 12.26 -5.17
N MET A 83 3.97 10.98 -4.87
CA MET A 83 2.98 10.16 -5.58
C MET A 83 1.65 10.05 -4.83
N MET A 84 1.60 10.56 -3.59
CA MET A 84 0.38 10.65 -2.79
C MET A 84 -0.33 12.01 -2.93
N ILE A 85 0.30 12.99 -3.58
CA ILE A 85 -0.20 14.36 -3.79
C ILE A 85 -0.43 14.55 -5.30
#